data_AF-D3AUI8-F1
#
_entry.id   AF-D3AUI8-F1
#
_cell.length_a   1.000
_cell.length_b   1.000
_cell.length_c   1.000
_cell.angle_alpha   90.00
_cell.angle_beta   90.00
_cell.angle_gamma   90.00
#
_symmetry.space_group_name_H-M   'P 1'
#
loop_
_entity.id
_entity.type
_entity.pdbx_description
1 polymer ?
#
loop_
_entity_poly.entity_id
_entity_poly.type
_entity_poly.pdbx_seq_one_letter_code
_entity_poly.pdbx_strand_id
1 'polypeptide(L)'
;MNAECLQEAELLEHQFIPEEWGGANELHRLACGKVGVLSHIARFDEKGSRHYYSTVFCFDPETGKYSPMKLIAERKDFQPGPCKRPDLEDVIFSGGIVRLGGGKAELYCGVSDAEGQKALIDDPFDEYENK
;
A
#
# COMPACT_ATOMS: atom_id res chain seq x y z
N MET A 1 -21.87 -9.81 -4.64
CA MET A 1 -21.38 -8.41 -4.65
C MET A 1 -22.03 -7.70 -5.82
N ASN A 2 -22.82 -6.66 -5.55
CA ASN A 2 -23.47 -5.79 -6.55
C ASN A 2 -23.06 -4.33 -6.27
N ALA A 3 -23.52 -3.39 -7.09
CA ALA A 3 -23.17 -1.97 -6.95
C ALA A 3 -23.70 -1.38 -5.64
N GLU A 4 -24.90 -1.79 -5.20
CA GLU A 4 -25.47 -1.32 -3.94
C GLU A 4 -24.58 -1.71 -2.75
N CYS A 5 -24.16 -2.98 -2.66
CA CYS A 5 -23.24 -3.44 -1.61
C CYS A 5 -21.90 -2.68 -1.57
N LEU A 6 -21.40 -2.21 -2.72
CA LEU A 6 -20.16 -1.42 -2.76
C LEU A 6 -20.36 -0.01 -2.23
N GLN A 7 -21.53 0.60 -2.49
CA GLN A 7 -21.85 1.95 -2.02
C GLN A 7 -22.18 1.97 -0.52
N GLU A 8 -22.71 0.88 0.00
CA GLU A 8 -23.08 0.72 1.42
C GLU A 8 -21.95 0.13 2.28
N ALA A 9 -20.75 -0.04 1.72
CA ALA A 9 -19.61 -0.57 2.45
C ALA A 9 -19.24 0.33 3.65
N GLU A 10 -18.95 -0.31 4.78
CA GLU A 10 -18.52 0.40 5.99
C GLU A 10 -17.17 1.08 5.76
N LEU A 11 -17.07 2.35 6.18
CA LEU A 11 -15.85 3.13 6.02
C LEU A 11 -14.83 2.78 7.09
N LEU A 12 -13.57 2.59 6.66
CA LEU A 12 -12.44 2.51 7.57
C LEU A 12 -11.99 3.94 7.92
N GLU A 13 -12.58 4.49 8.97
CA GLU A 13 -12.32 5.84 9.45
C GLU A 13 -10.87 6.04 9.93
N HIS A 14 -10.39 7.29 9.93
CA HIS A 14 -9.12 7.70 10.54
C HIS A 14 -7.84 7.09 9.93
N GLN A 15 -7.92 6.45 8.75
CA GLN A 15 -6.74 6.01 8.00
C GLN A 15 -6.06 7.16 7.24
N PHE A 16 -6.78 8.25 6.96
CA PHE A 16 -6.30 9.41 6.21
C PHE A 16 -6.57 10.70 6.98
N ILE A 17 -5.69 11.68 6.86
CA ILE A 17 -6.02 13.08 7.14
C ILE A 17 -6.68 13.72 5.90
N PRO A 18 -7.33 14.90 6.02
CA PRO A 18 -8.06 15.52 4.91
C PRO A 18 -7.23 15.76 3.63
N GLU A 19 -5.93 15.96 3.77
CA GLU A 19 -5.00 16.23 2.67
C GLU A 19 -4.44 14.94 2.01
N GLU A 20 -4.78 13.77 2.55
CA GLU A 20 -4.31 12.48 2.09
C GLU A 20 -5.41 11.68 1.39
N TRP A 21 -4.99 10.80 0.48
CA TRP A 21 -5.86 9.81 -0.15
C TRP A 21 -5.10 8.51 -0.35
N GLY A 22 -5.83 7.44 -0.68
CA GLY A 22 -5.20 6.15 -0.93
C GLY A 22 -6.20 5.02 -1.07
N GLY A 23 -5.72 3.79 -0.92
CA GLY A 23 -6.57 2.61 -0.98
C GLY A 23 -5.79 1.31 -1.01
N ALA A 24 -6.52 0.20 -0.93
CA ALA A 24 -5.95 -1.14 -1.06
C ALA A 24 -5.51 -1.42 -2.51
N ASN A 25 -4.40 -2.15 -2.64
CA ASN A 25 -3.84 -2.64 -3.89
C ASN A 25 -3.93 -4.17 -3.99
N GLU A 26 -3.57 -4.88 -2.94
CA GLU A 26 -3.59 -6.35 -2.87
C GLU A 26 -3.97 -6.82 -1.47
N LEU A 27 -4.67 -7.95 -1.39
CA LEU A 27 -5.12 -8.56 -0.13
C LEU A 27 -4.45 -9.92 0.07
N HIS A 28 -3.87 -10.14 1.24
CA HIS A 28 -3.27 -11.40 1.66
C HIS A 28 -4.06 -12.01 2.81
N ARG A 29 -4.49 -13.26 2.65
CA ARG A 29 -5.03 -14.03 3.78
C ARG A 29 -3.88 -14.44 4.69
N LEU A 30 -3.95 -14.07 5.96
CA LEU A 30 -2.97 -14.42 6.99
C LEU A 30 -3.38 -15.70 7.73
N ALA A 31 -2.45 -16.36 8.40
CA ALA A 31 -2.66 -17.62 9.11
C ALA A 31 -3.65 -17.49 10.28
N CYS A 32 -3.69 -16.31 10.92
CA CYS A 32 -4.63 -15.97 11.99
C CYS A 32 -6.07 -15.68 11.51
N GLY A 33 -6.35 -15.80 10.21
CA GLY A 33 -7.68 -15.52 9.63
C GLY A 33 -7.91 -14.04 9.27
N LYS A 34 -7.01 -13.14 9.71
CA LYS A 34 -7.03 -11.72 9.31
C LYS A 34 -6.55 -11.53 7.88
N VAL A 35 -6.72 -10.32 7.37
CA VAL A 35 -6.30 -9.88 6.04
C VAL A 35 -5.17 -8.87 6.17
N GLY A 36 -4.01 -9.21 5.60
CA GLY A 36 -2.94 -8.25 5.33
C GLY A 36 -3.29 -7.46 4.09
N VAL A 37 -3.37 -6.14 4.19
CA VAL A 37 -3.69 -5.24 3.09
C VAL A 37 -2.43 -4.55 2.65
N LEU A 38 -1.98 -4.80 1.42
CA LEU A 38 -1.03 -3.95 0.72
C LEU A 38 -1.81 -2.78 0.15
N SER A 39 -1.36 -1.57 0.43
CA SER A 39 -2.06 -0.33 0.09
C SER A 39 -1.09 0.74 -0.40
N HIS A 40 -1.67 1.89 -0.72
CA HIS A 40 -0.93 3.13 -0.94
C HIS A 40 -1.59 4.26 -0.16
N ILE A 41 -0.75 5.23 0.22
CA ILE A 41 -1.18 6.54 0.71
C ILE A 41 -0.48 7.61 -0.11
N ALA A 42 -1.16 8.73 -0.34
CA ALA A 42 -0.70 9.77 -1.21
C ALA A 42 -1.17 11.15 -0.75
N ARG A 43 -0.39 12.16 -1.13
CA ARG A 43 -0.70 13.58 -0.89
C ARG A 43 -0.10 14.46 -1.98
N PHE A 44 -0.54 15.72 -2.03
CA PHE A 44 0.15 16.76 -2.79
C PHE A 44 1.17 17.49 -1.90
N ASP A 45 2.28 17.96 -2.48
CA ASP A 45 3.10 19.01 -1.85
C ASP A 45 2.55 20.42 -2.14
N GLU A 46 3.21 21.42 -1.57
CA GLU A 46 2.89 22.84 -1.77
C GLU A 46 3.03 23.31 -3.23
N LYS A 47 3.77 22.57 -4.06
CA LYS A 47 4.00 22.88 -5.48
C LYS A 47 3.05 22.13 -6.41
N GLY A 48 2.19 21.27 -5.86
CA GLY A 48 1.25 20.43 -6.62
C GLY A 48 1.87 19.13 -7.15
N SER A 49 3.08 18.78 -6.73
CA SER A 49 3.68 17.46 -7.01
C SER A 49 2.95 16.39 -6.20
N ARG A 50 2.86 15.19 -6.76
CA ARG A 50 2.27 14.03 -6.11
C ARG A 50 3.33 13.24 -5.38
N HIS A 51 3.00 12.83 -4.17
CA HIS A 51 3.81 11.93 -3.36
C HIS A 51 2.97 10.69 -3.09
N TYR A 52 3.45 9.52 -3.51
CA TYR A 52 2.77 8.25 -3.27
C TYR A 52 3.74 7.29 -2.58
N TYR A 53 3.23 6.61 -1.55
CA TYR A 53 3.98 5.68 -0.73
C TYR A 53 3.28 4.33 -0.71
N SER A 54 4.06 3.26 -0.65
CA SER A 54 3.54 1.92 -0.42
C SER A 54 3.34 1.72 1.08
N THR A 55 2.17 1.23 1.47
CA THR A 55 1.82 1.00 2.87
C THR A 55 1.25 -0.40 3.07
N VAL A 56 1.22 -0.85 4.31
CA VAL A 56 0.43 -2.02 4.71
C VAL A 56 -0.41 -1.72 5.95
N PHE A 57 -1.49 -2.47 6.13
CA PHE A 57 -2.17 -2.60 7.41
C PHE A 57 -2.82 -3.98 7.54
N CYS A 58 -3.27 -4.32 8.74
CA CYS A 58 -4.02 -5.55 9.00
C CYS A 58 -5.49 -5.20 9.21
N PHE A 59 -6.39 -5.99 8.61
CA PHE A 59 -7.84 -5.90 8.75
C PHE A 59 -8.39 -7.22 9.29
N ASP A 60 -9.25 -7.14 10.30
CA ASP A 60 -9.97 -8.28 10.86
C ASP A 60 -11.39 -8.30 10.29
N PRO A 61 -11.70 -9.25 9.37
CA PRO A 61 -13.00 -9.32 8.72
C PRO A 61 -14.14 -9.76 9.65
N GLU A 62 -13.84 -10.35 10.82
CA GLU A 62 -14.87 -10.76 11.78
C GLU A 62 -15.32 -9.59 12.64
N THR A 63 -14.40 -8.69 13.01
CA THR A 63 -14.68 -7.58 13.93
C THR A 63 -14.74 -6.20 13.27
N GLY A 64 -14.33 -6.09 12.01
CA GLY A 64 -14.19 -4.82 11.29
C GLY A 64 -13.01 -3.96 11.77
N LYS A 65 -12.20 -4.45 12.73
CA LYS A 65 -11.06 -3.70 13.27
C LYS A 65 -9.89 -3.71 12.29
N TYR A 66 -9.13 -2.62 12.30
CA TYR A 66 -7.93 -2.48 11.49
C TYR A 66 -6.80 -1.81 12.27
N SER A 67 -5.57 -2.11 11.87
CA SER A 67 -4.38 -1.42 12.38
C SER A 67 -4.15 -0.10 11.65
N PRO A 68 -3.37 0.83 12.25
CA PRO A 68 -2.82 1.96 11.50
C PRO A 68 -2.02 1.48 10.29
N MET A 69 -2.00 2.28 9.22
CA MET A 69 -1.10 2.07 8.09
C MET A 69 0.37 2.24 8.49
N LYS A 70 1.21 1.34 7.97
CA LYS A 70 2.66 1.35 8.09
C LYS A 70 3.26 1.58 6.70
N LEU A 71 4.12 2.58 6.58
CA LEU A 71 4.85 2.87 5.35
C LEU A 71 5.94 1.82 5.14
N ILE A 72 6.01 1.23 3.95
CA ILE A 72 6.94 0.13 3.63
C ILE A 72 7.90 0.46 2.47
N ALA A 73 7.56 1.42 1.61
CA ALA A 73 8.47 1.92 0.59
C ALA A 73 8.05 3.31 0.08
N GLU A 74 9.01 4.04 -0.46
CA GLU A 74 8.84 5.28 -1.22
C GLU A 74 9.68 5.28 -2.51
N ARG A 75 9.57 6.32 -3.34
CA ARG A 75 10.26 6.34 -4.64
C ARG A 75 11.77 6.14 -4.55
N LYS A 76 12.42 6.70 -3.53
CA LYS A 76 13.88 6.67 -3.39
C LYS A 76 14.44 5.29 -3.04
N ASP A 77 13.59 4.34 -2.65
CA ASP A 77 13.98 2.96 -2.38
C ASP A 77 14.17 2.13 -3.67
N PHE A 78 13.81 2.71 -4.82
CA PHE A 78 13.93 2.11 -6.15
C PHE A 78 15.04 2.78 -6.96
N GLN A 79 15.48 2.13 -8.03
CA GLN A 79 16.51 2.69 -8.90
C GLN A 79 16.02 4.00 -9.56
N PRO A 80 16.92 4.96 -9.83
CA PRO A 80 16.57 6.13 -10.62
C PRO A 80 16.14 5.72 -12.02
N GLY A 81 15.20 6.45 -12.59
CA GLY A 81 14.59 6.10 -13.87
C GLY A 81 13.81 7.25 -14.48
N PRO A 82 13.23 7.05 -15.68
CA PRO A 82 12.39 8.04 -16.32
C PRO A 82 11.15 8.34 -15.47
N CYS A 83 10.56 9.52 -15.71
CA CYS A 83 9.30 9.92 -15.12
C CYS A 83 8.36 10.40 -16.22
N LYS A 84 7.08 9.99 -16.16
CA LYS A 84 6.08 10.32 -17.18
C LYS A 84 5.81 11.82 -17.26
N ARG A 85 5.84 12.53 -16.11
CA ARG A 85 5.67 13.98 -15.98
C ARG A 85 6.35 14.48 -14.71
N PRO A 86 6.86 15.73 -14.65
CA PRO A 86 7.56 16.24 -13.48
C PRO A 86 6.82 16.08 -12.14
N ASP A 87 5.48 16.20 -12.13
CA ASP A 87 4.66 16.06 -10.92
C ASP A 87 4.59 14.62 -10.35
N LEU A 88 5.13 13.63 -11.07
CA LEU A 88 5.10 12.21 -10.71
C LEU A 88 6.47 11.66 -10.32
N GLU A 89 7.47 12.53 -10.15
CA GLU A 89 8.84 12.09 -9.84
C GLU A 89 8.85 11.23 -8.57
N ASP A 90 8.17 11.67 -7.50
CA ASP A 90 8.09 10.98 -6.20
C ASP A 90 6.84 10.08 -6.06
N VAL A 91 6.51 9.33 -7.11
CA VAL A 91 5.35 8.43 -7.13
C VAL A 91 5.81 6.98 -7.23
N ILE A 92 5.32 6.15 -6.32
CA ILE A 92 5.24 4.70 -6.52
C ILE A 92 3.80 4.22 -6.37
N PHE A 93 3.43 3.19 -7.11
CA PHE A 93 2.13 2.54 -6.99
C PHE A 93 2.31 1.04 -6.85
N SER A 94 1.92 0.51 -5.69
CA SER A 94 2.05 -0.91 -5.34
C SER A 94 1.32 -1.79 -6.37
N GLY A 95 2.07 -2.61 -7.10
CA GLY A 95 1.56 -3.58 -8.06
C GLY A 95 1.32 -4.96 -7.45
N GLY A 96 2.07 -5.30 -6.40
CA GLY A 96 1.85 -6.49 -5.58
C GLY A 96 3.06 -6.89 -4.75
N ILE A 97 2.92 -7.88 -3.87
CA ILE A 97 3.98 -8.36 -3.00
C ILE A 97 4.09 -9.88 -2.97
N VAL A 98 5.31 -10.39 -3.19
CA VAL A 98 5.62 -11.83 -3.13
C VAL A 98 6.39 -12.12 -1.86
N ARG A 99 5.75 -12.82 -0.92
CA ARG A 99 6.37 -13.24 0.35
C ARG A 99 7.28 -14.43 0.09
N LEU A 100 8.58 -14.27 0.36
CA LEU A 100 9.61 -15.26 0.05
C LEU A 100 9.84 -16.28 1.17
N GLY A 101 9.27 -16.01 2.36
CA GLY A 101 9.61 -16.71 3.59
C GLY A 101 10.90 -16.19 4.23
N GLY A 102 11.18 -16.64 5.44
CA GLY A 102 12.38 -16.19 6.19
C GLY A 102 12.38 -14.70 6.54
N GLY A 103 11.20 -14.08 6.66
CA GLY A 103 11.07 -12.66 6.99
C GLY A 103 11.31 -11.70 5.83
N LYS A 104 11.26 -12.18 4.58
CA LYS A 104 11.52 -11.35 3.39
C LYS A 104 10.38 -11.40 2.38
N ALA A 105 10.23 -10.30 1.65
CA ALA A 105 9.29 -10.19 0.54
C ALA A 105 9.87 -9.36 -0.61
N GLU A 106 9.43 -9.64 -1.84
CA GLU A 106 9.64 -8.77 -3.00
C GLU A 106 8.41 -7.90 -3.22
N LEU A 107 8.57 -6.59 -3.07
CA LEU A 107 7.56 -5.60 -3.39
C LEU A 107 7.72 -5.17 -4.84
N TYR A 108 6.66 -5.26 -5.63
CA TYR A 108 6.59 -4.80 -7.02
C TYR A 108 5.81 -3.50 -7.09
N CYS A 109 6.39 -2.47 -7.71
CA CYS A 109 5.79 -1.15 -7.84
C CYS A 109 5.91 -0.63 -9.27
N GLY A 110 4.85 0.03 -9.75
CA GLY A 110 5.02 1.05 -10.79
C GLY A 110 5.76 2.24 -10.19
N VAL A 111 6.78 2.76 -10.87
CA VAL A 111 7.56 3.91 -10.41
C VAL A 111 7.45 5.06 -11.42
N SER A 112 7.12 6.24 -10.90
CA SER A 112 7.00 7.50 -11.64
C SER A 112 6.09 7.42 -12.89
N ASP A 113 5.09 6.53 -12.87
CA ASP A 113 4.20 6.16 -13.98
C ASP A 113 4.93 5.82 -15.30
N ALA A 114 6.20 5.43 -15.24
CA ALA A 114 7.04 5.23 -16.41
C ALA A 114 7.50 3.79 -16.58
N GLU A 115 7.76 3.09 -15.48
CA GLU A 115 8.28 1.71 -15.50
C GLU A 115 7.84 0.93 -14.27
N GLY A 116 8.09 -0.39 -14.29
CA GLY A 116 7.90 -1.27 -13.15
C GLY A 116 9.24 -1.67 -12.55
N GLN A 117 9.36 -1.61 -11.23
CA GLN A 117 10.54 -2.07 -10.50
C GLN A 117 10.12 -2.96 -9.32
N LYS A 118 11.11 -3.65 -8.72
CA LYS A 118 10.93 -4.39 -7.49
C LYS A 118 11.99 -4.05 -6.46
N ALA A 119 11.63 -4.16 -5.19
CA ALA A 119 12.53 -4.01 -4.04
C ALA A 119 12.42 -5.23 -3.12
N LEU A 120 13.56 -5.66 -2.56
CA LEU A 120 13.59 -6.66 -1.50
C LEU A 120 13.39 -5.94 -0.16
N ILE A 121 12.35 -6.31 0.57
CA ILE A 121 12.00 -5.73 1.87
C ILE A 121 11.87 -6.82 2.94
N ASP A 122 11.83 -6.41 4.20
CA ASP A 122 11.33 -7.29 5.26
C ASP A 122 9.86 -7.59 5.02
N ASP A 123 9.43 -8.81 5.30
CA ASP A 123 8.03 -9.21 5.12
C ASP A 123 7.14 -8.36 6.04
N PRO A 124 6.32 -7.46 5.48
CA PRO A 124 5.59 -6.51 6.29
C PRO A 124 4.38 -7.15 6.99
N PHE A 125 4.00 -8.38 6.62
CA PHE A 125 2.85 -9.09 7.18
C PHE A 125 3.21 -10.06 8.31
N ASP A 126 4.49 -10.42 8.46
CA ASP A 126 4.94 -11.38 9.49
C ASP A 126 4.55 -10.95 10.91
N GLU A 127 4.52 -9.64 11.19
CA GLU A 127 4.12 -9.10 12.48
C GLU A 127 2.62 -9.29 12.81
N TYR A 128 1.82 -9.73 11.85
CA TYR A 128 0.38 -9.97 12.01
C TYR A 128 0.01 -11.45 11.98
N GLU A 129 0.92 -12.35 11.56
CA GLU A 129 0.63 -13.78 11.40
C GLU A 129 0.20 -14.49 12.68
N ASN A 130 0.72 -14.06 13.83
CA ASN A 130 0.46 -14.67 15.14
C ASN A 130 -0.44 -13.80 16.04
N LYS A 131 -1.08 -12.76 15.50
CA LYS A 131 -1.93 -11.83 16.25
C LYS A 131 -3.40 -12.19 16.21
#